data_AF-A0A1F9ZIJ6-F1
#
_entry.id   AF-A0A1F9ZIJ6-F1
#
_cell.length_a   1.000
_cell.length_b   1.000
_cell.length_c   1.000
_cell.angle_alpha   90.00
_cell.angle_beta   90.00
_cell.angle_gamma   90.00
#
_symmetry.space_group_name_H-M   'P 1'
#
loop_
_entity.id
_entity.type
_entity.pdbx_description
1 polymer ?
#
loop_
_entity_poly.entity_id
_entity_poly.type
_entity_poly.pdbx_seq_one_letter_code
_entity_poly.pdbx_strand_id
1 'polypeptide(L)'
;MTNCTAHFRAAARRTFLKRLAAAGLLFFSAAAAQGGGAAGIRLEEEELAITGEDGAVSSLFVSKHGPEKQAALDGVKARLLRKLELKDEAELLRKNLQGVYAEESARMLKITKLVSPRLRFYDAAGKIIKELDVGVAVSSTEKTGPGGQRARFTRSNIRHASVSADGRLALLTEDRAELSPVKAGSGKATFFAADGAALWEKEYPEFRSVVGEISGNGRKAFLFEFWRTDLSPLPEKEVKNQFSVYGKNGKRLLTYPKNRKQEGGRLIAGEFKASPDGKYAAVRSVDAGQRQLGWLVFDTDSGSFWFLEDKELVVDGLSDSGSCRVSLASGAGARTIDLGKQAFLPLK
;
A
#
# COMPACT_ATOMS: atom_id res chain seq x y z
N MET A 1 -19.24 15.47 -25.76
CA MET A 1 -19.46 14.48 -24.68
C MET A 1 -18.12 14.06 -24.04
N THR A 2 -17.38 15.01 -23.44
CA THR A 2 -15.94 14.82 -23.12
C THR A 2 -15.56 15.21 -21.67
N ASN A 3 -16.50 15.68 -20.85
CA ASN A 3 -16.20 16.20 -19.50
C ASN A 3 -16.31 15.17 -18.36
N CYS A 4 -17.04 14.05 -18.52
CA CYS A 4 -17.23 13.09 -17.42
C CYS A 4 -16.01 12.19 -17.14
N THR A 5 -15.19 11.88 -18.15
CA THR A 5 -14.04 10.98 -18.02
C THR A 5 -12.83 11.65 -17.36
N ALA A 6 -12.65 12.97 -17.54
CA ALA A 6 -11.58 13.73 -16.90
C ALA A 6 -11.81 13.91 -15.39
N HIS A 7 -13.07 14.18 -14.97
CA HIS A 7 -13.43 14.27 -13.55
C HIS A 7 -13.29 12.94 -12.81
N PHE A 8 -13.61 11.81 -13.44
CA PHE A 8 -13.44 10.48 -12.85
C PHE A 8 -11.95 10.11 -12.65
N ARG A 9 -11.08 10.48 -13.61
CA ARG A 9 -9.63 10.22 -13.57
C ARG A 9 -8.89 11.06 -12.52
N ALA A 10 -9.30 12.31 -12.31
CA ALA A 10 -8.75 13.18 -11.27
C ALA A 10 -9.26 12.81 -9.86
N ALA A 11 -10.51 12.36 -9.75
CA ALA A 11 -11.08 11.87 -8.49
C ALA A 11 -10.44 10.54 -8.07
N ALA A 12 -10.29 9.56 -8.96
CA ALA A 12 -9.66 8.27 -8.64
C ALA A 12 -8.22 8.41 -8.14
N ARG A 13 -7.39 9.27 -8.77
CA ARG A 13 -6.01 9.54 -8.34
C ARG A 13 -5.93 10.31 -7.01
N ARG A 14 -6.83 11.27 -6.74
CA ARG A 14 -6.85 12.03 -5.47
C ARG A 14 -7.43 11.23 -4.30
N THR A 15 -8.29 10.25 -4.55
CA THR A 15 -8.94 9.47 -3.49
C THR A 15 -8.08 8.25 -3.10
N PHE A 16 -7.34 7.66 -4.04
CA PHE A 16 -6.40 6.56 -3.78
C PHE A 16 -5.27 6.95 -2.82
N LEU A 17 -4.65 8.12 -3.03
CA LEU A 17 -3.61 8.67 -2.14
C LEU A 17 -4.15 9.20 -0.80
N LYS A 18 -5.44 9.53 -0.71
CA LYS A 18 -6.08 10.04 0.52
C LYS A 18 -6.71 8.96 1.40
N ARG A 19 -7.12 7.80 0.86
CA ARG A 19 -7.86 6.77 1.61
C ARG A 19 -7.03 5.63 2.19
N LEU A 20 -5.77 5.46 1.77
CA LEU A 20 -4.81 4.64 2.53
C LEU A 20 -4.60 5.19 3.96
N ALA A 21 -4.98 6.44 4.25
CA ALA A 21 -4.88 7.06 5.56
C ALA A 21 -6.01 6.70 6.56
N ALA A 22 -7.02 5.89 6.19
CA ALA A 22 -8.23 5.76 7.01
C ALA A 22 -8.62 4.33 7.44
N ALA A 23 -7.81 3.30 7.21
CA ALA A 23 -8.17 1.94 7.58
C ALA A 23 -7.04 1.23 8.34
N GLY A 24 -7.11 1.29 9.67
CA GLY A 24 -6.18 0.60 10.56
C GLY A 24 -6.47 0.88 12.04
N LEU A 25 -7.69 0.61 12.50
CA LEU A 25 -8.01 0.54 13.93
C LEU A 25 -8.46 -0.90 14.23
N LEU A 26 -7.72 -1.58 15.12
CA LEU A 26 -8.15 -2.49 16.18
C LEU A 26 -7.07 -3.56 16.51
N PHE A 27 -6.46 -3.37 17.68
CA PHE A 27 -5.90 -4.29 18.70
C PHE A 27 -5.30 -5.66 18.32
N PHE A 28 -4.06 -5.92 18.74
CA PHE A 28 -3.71 -6.73 19.93
C PHE A 28 -2.21 -6.61 20.31
N SER A 29 -1.98 -6.39 21.62
CA SER A 29 -0.84 -6.74 22.50
C SER A 29 0.64 -6.58 22.08
N ALA A 30 1.30 -5.76 22.90
CA ALA A 30 2.73 -5.57 23.20
C ALA A 30 3.72 -6.73 22.95
N ALA A 31 4.89 -6.36 22.40
CA ALA A 31 6.20 -6.79 22.90
C ALA A 31 7.32 -5.83 22.44
N ALA A 32 8.05 -5.32 23.44
CA ALA A 32 9.42 -4.78 23.41
C ALA A 32 9.76 -3.62 22.46
N ALA A 33 9.69 -2.40 23.02
CA ALA A 33 10.72 -1.39 22.80
C ALA A 33 11.96 -1.75 23.64
N GLN A 34 13.12 -1.95 23.01
CA GLN A 34 14.44 -1.51 23.48
C GLN A 34 15.50 -1.82 22.41
N GLY A 35 16.41 -0.87 22.20
CA GLY A 35 17.41 -0.90 21.14
C GLY A 35 18.44 -2.03 21.28
N GLY A 36 18.86 -2.54 20.12
CA GLY A 36 19.91 -3.54 19.94
C GLY A 36 19.77 -4.12 18.54
N GLY A 37 20.76 -3.89 17.68
CA GLY A 37 20.69 -4.11 16.23
C GLY A 37 20.17 -5.49 15.84
N ALA A 38 18.96 -5.55 15.31
CA ALA A 38 18.53 -6.68 14.51
C ALA A 38 18.69 -6.26 13.04
N ALA A 39 19.44 -7.06 12.27
CA ALA A 39 19.51 -6.86 10.83
C ALA A 39 18.10 -6.75 10.25
N GLY A 40 17.83 -5.72 9.47
CA GLY A 40 16.46 -5.40 9.13
C GLY A 40 16.35 -4.29 8.10
N ILE A 41 15.13 -4.09 7.67
CA ILE A 41 14.74 -3.13 6.65
C ILE A 41 13.79 -2.13 7.29
N ARG A 42 14.06 -0.85 7.10
CA ARG A 42 13.18 0.24 7.51
C ARG A 42 12.80 1.08 6.31
N LEU A 43 11.51 1.36 6.21
CA LEU A 43 10.99 2.39 5.32
C LEU A 43 10.80 3.67 6.11
N GLU A 44 11.54 4.71 5.76
CA GLU A 44 11.54 6.00 6.41
C GLU A 44 10.74 6.98 5.54
N GLU A 45 9.48 7.23 5.91
CA GLU A 45 8.57 8.16 5.21
C GLU A 45 8.17 9.36 6.07
N GLU A 46 8.12 9.16 7.38
CA GLU A 46 7.75 10.18 8.35
C GLU A 46 8.72 10.15 9.53
N GLU A 47 8.95 11.30 10.14
CA GLU A 47 9.62 11.47 11.42
C GLU A 47 8.58 11.77 12.49
N LEU A 48 8.60 10.99 13.56
CA LEU A 48 7.81 11.22 14.77
C LEU A 48 8.76 11.81 15.82
N ALA A 49 8.55 13.08 16.17
CA ALA A 49 9.16 13.68 17.34
C ALA A 49 8.24 13.48 18.54
N ILE A 50 8.69 12.70 19.52
CA ILE A 50 7.92 12.31 20.71
C ILE A 50 8.57 12.94 21.93
N THR A 51 7.77 13.64 22.73
CA THR A 51 8.20 14.25 23.99
C THR A 51 8.04 13.26 25.16
N GLY A 52 9.13 13.00 25.86
CA GLY A 52 9.26 12.20 27.07
C GLY A 52 8.57 12.82 28.27
N GLU A 53 8.43 12.04 29.35
CA GLU A 53 7.87 12.54 30.63
C GLU A 53 8.79 13.56 31.31
N ASP A 54 10.09 13.45 31.07
CA ASP A 54 11.15 14.39 31.44
C ASP A 54 11.25 15.61 30.50
N GLY A 55 10.40 15.68 29.47
CA GLY A 55 10.45 16.72 28.44
C GLY A 55 11.49 16.46 27.34
N ALA A 56 12.25 15.37 27.39
CA ALA A 56 13.23 15.05 26.36
C ALA A 56 12.52 14.66 25.05
N VAL A 57 12.99 15.21 23.92
CA VAL A 57 12.42 14.89 22.61
C VAL A 57 13.23 13.79 21.94
N SER A 58 12.56 12.70 21.57
CA SER A 58 13.13 11.61 20.76
C SER A 58 12.52 11.61 19.36
N SER A 59 13.36 11.52 18.33
CA SER A 59 12.92 11.34 16.94
C SER A 59 12.94 9.87 16.53
N LEU A 60 11.89 9.45 15.82
CA LEU A 60 11.76 8.11 15.26
C LEU A 60 11.35 8.21 13.78
N PHE A 61 12.11 7.59 12.88
CA PHE A 61 11.73 7.49 11.46
C PHE A 61 10.94 6.21 11.22
N VAL A 62 9.78 6.31 10.56
CA VAL A 62 8.85 5.20 10.35
C VAL A 62 8.20 5.25 8.98
N SER A 63 7.61 4.12 8.57
CA SER A 63 6.66 4.11 7.46
C SER A 63 5.33 4.69 7.91
N LYS A 64 4.66 5.40 7.00
CA LYS A 64 3.37 6.03 7.23
C LYS A 64 2.28 5.05 7.70
N HIS A 65 2.39 3.78 7.30
CA HIS A 65 1.44 2.70 7.64
C HIS A 65 2.13 1.51 8.33
N GLY A 66 3.37 1.69 8.80
CA GLY A 66 4.15 0.62 9.42
C GLY A 66 3.74 0.33 10.87
N PRO A 67 4.01 -0.90 11.36
CA PRO A 67 3.70 -1.28 12.74
C PRO A 67 4.47 -0.45 13.79
N GLU A 68 5.71 -0.04 13.48
CA GLU A 68 6.52 0.82 14.36
C GLU A 68 5.83 2.16 14.64
N LYS A 69 5.18 2.76 13.62
CA LYS A 69 4.40 3.98 13.79
C LYS A 69 3.21 3.75 14.72
N GLN A 70 2.45 2.68 14.51
CA GLN A 70 1.29 2.38 15.33
C GLN A 70 1.69 2.16 16.79
N ALA A 71 2.76 1.39 17.04
CA ALA A 71 3.29 1.17 18.38
C ALA A 71 3.71 2.48 19.07
N ALA A 72 4.34 3.40 18.33
CA ALA A 72 4.71 4.71 18.84
C ALA A 72 3.47 5.57 19.19
N LEU A 73 2.46 5.58 18.31
CA LEU A 73 1.19 6.29 18.56
C LEU A 73 0.44 5.72 19.77
N ASP A 74 0.39 4.40 19.92
CA ASP A 74 -0.26 3.73 21.06
C ASP A 74 0.48 4.03 22.37
N GLY A 75 1.82 4.10 22.33
CA GLY A 75 2.63 4.51 23.48
C GLY A 75 2.35 5.95 23.92
N VAL A 76 2.25 6.89 22.98
CA VAL A 76 1.88 8.29 23.26
C VAL A 76 0.48 8.36 23.84
N LYS A 77 -0.48 7.66 23.25
CA LYS A 77 -1.87 7.57 23.74
C LYS A 77 -1.94 7.05 25.17
N ALA A 78 -1.26 5.95 25.49
CA ALA A 78 -1.23 5.40 26.83
C ALA A 78 -0.61 6.38 27.85
N ARG A 79 0.40 7.13 27.44
CA ARG A 79 1.00 8.19 28.29
C ARG A 79 0.04 9.35 28.51
N LEU A 80 -0.67 9.81 27.48
CA LEU A 80 -1.68 10.87 27.59
C LEU A 80 -2.81 10.47 28.55
N LEU A 81 -3.35 9.26 28.41
CA LEU A 81 -4.41 8.78 29.29
C LEU A 81 -3.96 8.74 30.75
N ARG A 82 -2.74 8.27 31.03
CA ARG A 82 -2.15 8.31 32.38
C ARG A 82 -1.98 9.73 32.91
N LYS A 83 -1.47 10.66 32.09
CA LYS A 83 -1.28 12.07 32.46
C LYS A 83 -2.60 12.77 32.82
N LEU A 84 -3.69 12.39 32.17
CA LEU A 84 -5.03 12.95 32.43
C LEU A 84 -5.83 12.15 33.48
N GLU A 85 -5.22 11.16 34.13
CA GLU A 85 -5.87 10.27 35.10
C GLU A 85 -7.15 9.62 34.54
N LEU A 86 -7.04 9.10 33.31
CA LEU A 86 -8.13 8.43 32.60
C LEU A 86 -7.84 6.95 32.42
N LYS A 87 -8.88 6.14 32.59
CA LYS A 87 -8.79 4.68 32.36
C LYS A 87 -8.80 4.34 30.88
N ASP A 88 -9.60 5.06 30.11
CA ASP A 88 -9.81 4.82 28.68
C ASP A 88 -10.24 6.11 27.95
N GLU A 89 -10.38 6.02 26.63
CA GLU A 89 -10.85 7.14 25.80
C GLU A 89 -12.34 7.47 26.01
N ALA A 90 -13.16 6.55 26.51
CA ALA A 90 -14.56 6.84 26.76
C ALA A 90 -14.72 7.84 27.93
N GLU A 91 -13.80 7.82 28.90
CA GLU A 91 -13.74 8.83 29.95
C GLU A 91 -13.40 10.24 29.43
N LEU A 92 -12.71 10.38 28.27
CA LEU A 92 -12.46 11.70 27.66
C LEU A 92 -13.77 12.42 27.35
N LEU A 93 -14.77 11.68 26.84
CA LEU A 93 -16.09 12.21 26.51
C LEU A 93 -16.87 12.54 27.80
N ARG A 94 -16.88 11.61 28.76
CA ARG A 94 -17.64 11.75 30.00
C ARG A 94 -17.14 12.91 30.86
N LYS A 95 -15.82 13.13 30.90
CA LYS A 95 -15.17 14.22 31.64
C LYS A 95 -14.97 15.50 30.81
N ASN A 96 -15.41 15.51 29.55
CA ASN A 96 -15.28 16.65 28.64
C ASN A 96 -13.82 17.15 28.47
N LEU A 97 -12.85 16.24 28.39
CA LEU A 97 -11.41 16.55 28.33
C LEU A 97 -10.82 16.47 26.90
N GLN A 98 -11.66 16.41 25.87
CA GLN A 98 -11.23 16.26 24.48
C GLN A 98 -10.26 17.37 24.03
N GLY A 99 -10.52 18.62 24.42
CA GLY A 99 -9.67 19.76 24.08
C GLY A 99 -8.29 19.68 24.73
N VAL A 100 -8.25 19.33 26.03
CA VAL A 100 -7.01 19.14 26.79
C VAL A 100 -6.20 17.98 26.21
N TYR A 101 -6.86 16.86 25.88
CA TYR A 101 -6.20 15.73 25.25
C TYR A 101 -5.60 16.08 23.89
N ALA A 102 -6.30 16.85 23.06
CA ALA A 102 -5.79 17.28 21.76
C ALA A 102 -4.57 18.20 21.89
N GLU A 103 -4.61 19.17 22.82
CA GLU A 103 -3.49 20.07 23.08
C GLU A 103 -2.28 19.31 23.62
N GLU A 104 -2.47 18.44 24.60
CA GLU A 104 -1.39 17.62 25.17
C GLU A 104 -0.84 16.63 24.14
N SER A 105 -1.69 16.05 23.28
CA SER A 105 -1.23 15.21 22.18
C SER A 105 -0.36 15.98 21.19
N ALA A 106 -0.70 17.23 20.87
CA ALA A 106 0.11 18.07 19.98
C ALA A 106 1.46 18.47 20.60
N ARG A 107 1.51 18.59 21.94
CA ARG A 107 2.76 18.82 22.69
C ARG A 107 3.63 17.56 22.77
N MET A 108 3.02 16.39 22.84
CA MET A 108 3.70 15.11 23.03
C MET A 108 4.13 14.43 21.74
N LEU A 109 3.50 14.76 20.61
CA LEU A 109 3.76 14.13 19.34
C LEU A 109 3.67 15.12 18.18
N LYS A 110 4.74 15.21 17.41
CA LYS A 110 4.76 15.88 16.12
C LYS A 110 5.14 14.89 15.03
N ILE A 111 4.33 14.83 13.97
CA ILE A 111 4.57 13.97 12.79
C ILE A 111 4.98 14.86 11.62
N THR A 112 6.18 14.63 11.07
CA THR A 112 6.73 15.36 9.93
C THR A 112 6.89 14.41 8.75
N LYS A 113 6.31 14.73 7.59
CA LYS A 113 6.55 13.95 6.36
C LYS A 113 7.93 14.28 5.79
N LEU A 114 8.68 13.24 5.43
CA LEU A 114 10.00 13.42 4.84
C LEU A 114 9.91 13.88 3.39
N VAL A 115 10.79 14.80 3.02
CA VAL A 115 10.94 15.27 1.64
C VAL A 115 11.60 14.19 0.76
N SER A 116 12.44 13.34 1.35
CA SER A 116 13.20 12.31 0.65
C SER A 116 13.09 10.98 1.39
N PRO A 117 11.98 10.23 1.22
CA PRO A 117 11.80 8.96 1.88
C PRO A 117 12.79 7.91 1.38
N ARG A 118 13.18 6.99 2.28
CA ARG A 118 14.26 6.01 2.03
C ARG A 118 13.85 4.62 2.47
N LEU A 119 14.30 3.62 1.72
CA LEU A 119 14.32 2.23 2.16
C LEU A 119 15.76 1.89 2.58
N ARG A 120 15.98 1.67 3.88
CA ARG A 120 17.29 1.39 4.46
C ARG A 120 17.40 -0.04 4.94
N PHE A 121 18.56 -0.63 4.69
CA PHE A 121 18.92 -1.97 5.10
C PHE A 121 20.03 -1.87 6.14
N TYR A 122 19.84 -2.56 7.26
CA TYR A 122 20.73 -2.54 8.40
C TYR A 122 21.31 -3.93 8.63
N ASP A 123 22.60 -4.01 8.94
CA ASP A 123 23.21 -5.24 9.42
C ASP A 123 22.84 -5.52 10.90
N ALA A 124 23.35 -6.62 11.45
CA ALA A 124 23.13 -6.99 12.85
C ALA A 124 23.77 -6.00 13.85
N ALA A 125 24.71 -5.16 13.42
CA ALA A 125 25.26 -4.10 14.26
C ALA A 125 24.44 -2.80 14.16
N GLY A 126 23.40 -2.75 13.32
CA GLY A 126 22.60 -1.56 13.07
C GLY A 126 23.26 -0.57 12.10
N LYS A 127 24.31 -0.97 11.37
CA LYS A 127 24.94 -0.14 10.34
C LYS A 127 24.16 -0.26 9.03
N ILE A 128 23.98 0.88 8.35
CA ILE A 128 23.37 0.91 7.02
C ILE A 128 24.30 0.21 6.02
N ILE A 129 23.81 -0.86 5.39
CA ILE A 129 24.52 -1.61 4.35
C ILE A 129 23.99 -1.31 2.95
N LYS A 130 22.76 -0.80 2.84
CA LYS A 130 22.16 -0.38 1.57
C LYS A 130 21.09 0.67 1.85
N GLU A 131 20.97 1.63 0.94
CA GLU A 131 19.91 2.64 0.96
C GLU A 131 19.36 2.81 -0.45
N LEU A 132 18.03 2.89 -0.57
CA LEU A 132 17.34 3.14 -1.84
C LEU A 132 16.38 4.32 -1.68
N ASP A 133 16.42 5.25 -2.64
CA ASP A 133 15.43 6.31 -2.74
C ASP A 133 14.03 5.74 -2.97
N VAL A 134 13.06 6.26 -2.23
CA VAL A 134 11.63 6.03 -2.43
C VAL A 134 10.97 7.37 -2.81
N GLY A 135 9.84 7.32 -3.50
CA GLY A 135 9.12 8.52 -3.93
C GLY A 135 9.33 8.86 -5.40
N VAL A 136 9.13 10.14 -5.74
CA VAL A 136 9.10 10.61 -7.13
C VAL A 136 10.37 11.37 -7.43
N ALA A 137 11.16 10.86 -8.38
CA ALA A 137 12.27 11.58 -8.98
C ALA A 137 11.88 12.05 -10.39
N VAL A 138 12.08 13.34 -10.67
CA VAL A 138 11.89 13.90 -12.02
C VAL A 138 13.20 14.54 -12.45
N SER A 139 13.70 14.13 -13.63
CA SER A 139 14.89 14.70 -14.24
C SER A 139 14.56 15.26 -15.61
N SER A 140 15.09 16.43 -15.94
CA SER A 140 15.04 17.00 -17.30
C SER A 140 16.45 17.09 -17.88
N THR A 141 16.63 16.61 -19.11
CA THR A 141 17.88 16.72 -19.86
C THR A 141 17.59 17.27 -21.24
N GLU A 142 18.31 18.29 -21.70
CA GLU A 142 18.23 18.74 -23.10
C GLU A 142 19.20 17.94 -23.97
N LYS A 143 18.75 17.52 -25.16
CA LYS A 143 19.64 16.97 -26.18
C LYS A 143 19.43 17.72 -27.49
N THR A 144 20.54 18.02 -28.16
CA THR A 144 20.54 18.57 -29.52
C THR A 144 20.54 17.42 -30.52
N GLY A 145 19.50 17.33 -31.34
CA GLY A 145 19.39 16.33 -32.40
C GLY A 145 20.24 16.67 -33.63
N PRO A 146 20.39 15.72 -34.58
CA PRO A 146 20.97 15.99 -35.89
C PRO A 146 20.17 17.11 -36.58
N GLY A 147 20.82 18.22 -36.93
CA GLY A 147 20.16 19.42 -37.47
C GLY A 147 19.99 20.59 -36.48
N GLY A 148 20.58 20.51 -35.28
CA GLY A 148 20.66 21.65 -34.35
C GLY A 148 19.39 21.90 -33.52
N GLN A 149 18.34 21.10 -33.70
CA GLN A 149 17.11 21.20 -32.91
C GLN A 149 17.34 20.70 -31.49
N ARG A 150 16.99 21.51 -30.48
CA ARG A 150 17.02 21.11 -29.06
C ARG A 150 15.69 20.46 -28.68
N ALA A 151 15.76 19.28 -28.07
CA ALA A 151 14.62 18.61 -27.48
C ALA A 151 14.87 18.42 -25.97
N ARG A 152 13.88 18.80 -25.15
CA ARG A 152 13.91 18.58 -23.70
C ARG A 152 13.33 17.21 -23.40
N PHE A 153 14.15 16.37 -22.79
CA PHE A 153 13.76 15.04 -22.32
C PHE A 153 13.41 15.07 -20.85
N THR A 154 12.17 14.76 -20.50
CA THR A 154 11.74 14.68 -19.10
C THR A 154 11.45 13.23 -18.74
N ARG A 155 12.13 12.74 -17.70
CA ARG A 155 11.93 11.40 -17.15
C ARG A 155 11.38 11.50 -15.74
N SER A 156 10.37 10.70 -15.46
CA SER A 156 9.90 10.46 -14.10
C SER A 156 10.20 9.02 -13.68
N ASN A 157 10.57 8.88 -12.42
CA ASN A 157 10.77 7.60 -11.78
C ASN A 157 10.02 7.62 -10.46
N ILE A 158 8.99 6.78 -10.35
CA ILE A 158 8.17 6.67 -9.16
C ILE A 158 8.52 5.35 -8.49
N ARG A 159 9.07 5.43 -7.28
CA ARG A 159 9.39 4.26 -6.47
C ARG A 159 8.44 4.18 -5.29
N HIS A 160 7.85 3.02 -5.10
CA HIS A 160 7.05 2.67 -3.94
C HIS A 160 7.68 1.49 -3.24
N ALA A 161 7.75 1.53 -1.91
CA ALA A 161 8.30 0.45 -1.10
C ALA A 161 7.27 -0.03 -0.08
N SER A 162 7.32 -1.31 0.24
CA SER A 162 6.53 -1.94 1.29
C SER A 162 7.43 -2.93 2.03
N VAL A 163 7.30 -3.01 3.36
CA VAL A 163 8.17 -3.82 4.23
C VAL A 163 7.30 -4.76 5.06
N SER A 164 7.76 -6.00 5.25
CA SER A 164 7.07 -6.97 6.12
C SER A 164 7.04 -6.47 7.57
N ALA A 165 6.08 -6.97 8.36
CA ALA A 165 5.87 -6.52 9.73
C ALA A 165 7.08 -6.78 10.65
N ASP A 166 7.86 -7.82 10.35
CA ASP A 166 9.10 -8.16 11.05
C ASP A 166 10.34 -7.41 10.53
N GLY A 167 10.19 -6.56 9.52
CA GLY A 167 11.29 -5.80 8.93
C GLY A 167 12.31 -6.66 8.16
N ARG A 168 12.02 -7.91 7.80
CA ARG A 168 13.01 -8.81 7.16
C ARG A 168 12.95 -8.84 5.64
N LEU A 169 11.83 -8.45 5.06
CA LEU A 169 11.59 -8.51 3.63
C LEU A 169 10.99 -7.19 3.15
N ALA A 170 11.33 -6.81 1.92
CA ALA A 170 10.77 -5.62 1.31
C ALA A 170 10.47 -5.82 -0.17
N LEU A 171 9.43 -5.17 -0.64
CA LEU A 171 9.08 -5.04 -2.04
C LEU A 171 9.32 -3.60 -2.45
N LEU A 172 10.14 -3.38 -3.48
CA LEU A 172 10.28 -2.11 -4.17
C LEU A 172 9.67 -2.23 -5.56
N THR A 173 8.66 -1.42 -5.85
CA THR A 173 8.13 -1.26 -7.20
C THR A 173 8.56 0.08 -7.76
N GLU A 174 8.97 0.07 -9.02
CA GLU A 174 9.48 1.20 -9.76
C GLU A 174 8.66 1.38 -11.04
N ASP A 175 8.26 2.61 -11.30
CA ASP A 175 7.48 2.98 -12.48
C ASP A 175 8.17 4.14 -13.22
N ARG A 176 8.72 3.85 -14.40
CA ARG A 176 9.57 4.76 -15.18
C ARG A 176 8.81 5.32 -16.36
N ALA A 177 8.69 6.64 -16.47
CA ALA A 177 8.08 7.32 -17.63
C ALA A 177 9.06 8.26 -18.32
N GLU A 178 9.01 8.30 -19.66
CA GLU A 178 9.60 9.38 -20.46
C GLU A 178 8.44 10.22 -20.99
N LEU A 179 8.29 11.43 -20.45
CA LEU A 179 7.12 12.30 -20.63
C LEU A 179 7.27 13.26 -21.81
N SER A 180 8.49 13.49 -22.29
CA SER A 180 8.75 14.34 -23.45
C SER A 180 10.07 13.91 -24.10
N PRO A 181 10.12 13.62 -25.42
CA PRO A 181 8.96 13.19 -26.19
C PRO A 181 8.33 11.97 -25.50
N VAL A 182 7.02 11.81 -25.61
CA VAL A 182 6.30 10.69 -24.98
C VAL A 182 6.84 9.38 -25.56
N LYS A 183 7.44 8.53 -24.73
CA LYS A 183 7.87 7.17 -25.09
C LYS A 183 7.30 6.14 -24.14
N ALA A 184 7.33 4.88 -24.57
CA ALA A 184 6.99 3.75 -23.74
C ALA A 184 7.76 3.80 -22.41
N GLY A 185 7.02 3.76 -21.30
CA GLY A 185 7.60 3.59 -19.98
C GLY A 185 7.75 2.11 -19.60
N SER A 186 8.37 1.82 -18.47
CA SER A 186 8.51 0.46 -17.95
C SER A 186 8.30 0.39 -16.45
N GLY A 187 7.91 -0.78 -15.98
CA GLY A 187 7.77 -1.10 -14.57
C GLY A 187 8.85 -2.08 -14.13
N LYS A 188 9.20 -2.07 -12.85
CA LYS A 188 10.08 -3.06 -12.25
C LYS A 188 9.63 -3.35 -10.82
N ALA A 189 9.63 -4.62 -10.44
CA ALA A 189 9.38 -5.05 -9.07
C ALA A 189 10.60 -5.83 -8.57
N THR A 190 11.16 -5.43 -7.42
CA THR A 190 12.31 -6.08 -6.80
C THR A 190 11.96 -6.46 -5.38
N PHE A 191 12.21 -7.72 -5.03
CA PHE A 191 11.94 -8.26 -3.70
C PHE A 191 13.26 -8.50 -2.98
N PHE A 192 13.43 -7.89 -1.81
CA PHE A 192 14.68 -7.87 -1.08
C PHE A 192 14.61 -8.67 0.21
N ALA A 193 15.75 -9.27 0.55
CA ALA A 193 16.06 -9.75 1.89
C ALA A 193 16.71 -8.65 2.76
N ALA A 194 16.76 -8.89 4.07
CA ALA A 194 17.30 -7.95 5.06
C ALA A 194 18.77 -7.57 4.83
N ASP A 195 19.56 -8.45 4.20
CA ASP A 195 20.95 -8.20 3.81
C ASP A 195 21.09 -7.28 2.58
N GLY A 196 19.97 -6.86 1.98
CA GLY A 196 19.93 -6.03 0.78
C GLY A 196 20.03 -6.81 -0.53
N ALA A 197 20.17 -8.13 -0.50
CA ALA A 197 20.17 -8.98 -1.68
C ALA A 197 18.78 -9.03 -2.30
N ALA A 198 18.72 -8.96 -3.63
CA ALA A 198 17.48 -9.20 -4.36
C ALA A 198 17.20 -10.71 -4.39
N LEU A 199 16.09 -11.14 -3.80
CA LEU A 199 15.61 -12.52 -3.87
C LEU A 199 15.06 -12.83 -5.27
N TRP A 200 14.39 -11.85 -5.88
CA TRP A 200 13.98 -11.90 -7.27
C TRP A 200 13.65 -10.50 -7.80
N GLU A 201 13.64 -10.41 -9.12
CA GLU A 201 13.31 -9.21 -9.86
C GLU A 201 12.37 -9.56 -11.02
N LYS A 202 11.41 -8.68 -11.30
CA LYS A 202 10.51 -8.76 -12.45
C LYS A 202 10.51 -7.44 -13.20
N GLU A 203 10.84 -7.50 -14.48
CA GLU A 203 10.72 -6.37 -15.38
C GLU A 203 9.39 -6.43 -16.13
N TYR A 204 8.76 -5.27 -16.23
CA TYR A 204 7.52 -5.08 -16.94
C TYR A 204 7.80 -4.19 -18.15
N PRO A 205 7.85 -4.78 -19.36
CA PRO A 205 8.20 -4.05 -20.56
C PRO A 205 7.10 -3.03 -20.92
N GLU A 206 7.47 -2.16 -21.85
CA GLU A 206 6.71 -1.06 -22.48
C GLU A 206 5.23 -0.88 -22.06
N PHE A 207 4.93 0.33 -21.56
CA PHE A 207 3.61 0.81 -21.14
C PHE A 207 3.00 0.15 -19.91
N ARG A 208 3.73 -0.73 -19.22
CA ARG A 208 3.27 -1.31 -17.95
C ARG A 208 3.85 -0.55 -16.76
N SER A 209 2.96 -0.03 -15.94
CA SER A 209 3.25 0.44 -14.58
C SER A 209 3.00 -0.70 -13.60
N VAL A 210 3.77 -0.75 -12.51
CA VAL A 210 3.59 -1.72 -11.44
C VAL A 210 3.57 -1.01 -10.09
N VAL A 211 2.59 -1.37 -9.26
CA VAL A 211 2.52 -1.00 -7.85
C VAL A 211 2.36 -2.28 -7.06
N GLY A 212 2.88 -2.35 -5.85
CA GLY A 212 2.69 -3.54 -5.05
C GLY A 212 2.87 -3.36 -3.56
N GLU A 213 2.41 -4.38 -2.84
CA GLU A 213 2.49 -4.51 -1.39
C GLU A 213 3.00 -5.89 -1.01
N ILE A 214 3.48 -6.04 0.22
CA ILE A 214 3.94 -7.30 0.79
C ILE A 214 3.00 -7.75 1.92
N SER A 215 2.80 -9.06 2.09
CA SER A 215 2.07 -9.59 3.24
C SER A 215 2.79 -9.24 4.54
N GLY A 216 2.06 -9.18 5.67
CA GLY A 216 2.62 -8.90 6.98
C GLY A 216 3.76 -9.85 7.37
N ASN A 217 3.63 -11.14 7.06
CA ASN A 217 4.70 -12.13 7.27
C ASN A 217 5.79 -12.17 6.18
N GLY A 218 5.71 -11.28 5.18
CA GLY A 218 6.68 -11.19 4.09
C GLY A 218 6.67 -12.35 3.08
N ARG A 219 5.78 -13.34 3.19
CA ARG A 219 5.82 -14.54 2.33
C ARG A 219 5.32 -14.28 0.90
N LYS A 220 4.49 -13.25 0.70
CA LYS A 220 3.82 -12.96 -0.57
C LYS A 220 3.98 -11.50 -0.96
N ALA A 221 4.22 -11.27 -2.25
CA ALA A 221 4.19 -9.96 -2.88
C ALA A 221 2.96 -9.88 -3.79
N PHE A 222 2.20 -8.80 -3.64
CA PHE A 222 0.98 -8.50 -4.38
C PHE A 222 1.28 -7.39 -5.38
N LEU A 223 1.19 -7.69 -6.68
CA LEU A 223 1.53 -6.76 -7.75
C LEU A 223 0.29 -6.41 -8.55
N PHE A 224 0.10 -5.10 -8.72
CA PHE A 224 -0.89 -4.49 -9.57
C PHE A 224 -0.20 -3.94 -10.80
N GLU A 225 -0.48 -4.56 -11.93
CA GLU A 225 0.11 -4.24 -13.22
C GLU A 225 -0.91 -3.45 -14.03
N PHE A 226 -0.57 -2.22 -14.40
CA PHE A 226 -1.45 -1.30 -15.11
C PHE A 226 -0.86 -0.93 -16.45
N TRP A 227 -1.70 -0.83 -17.47
CA TRP A 227 -1.28 -0.26 -18.74
C TRP A 227 -1.47 1.25 -18.72
N ARG A 228 -0.43 2.00 -19.08
CA ARG A 228 -0.42 3.45 -19.13
C ARG A 228 -1.21 3.94 -20.33
N THR A 229 -2.45 4.34 -20.07
CA THR A 229 -3.40 4.80 -21.09
C THR A 229 -3.17 6.25 -21.53
N ASP A 230 -2.20 6.95 -20.94
CA ASP A 230 -1.92 8.38 -21.12
C ASP A 230 -0.77 8.68 -22.08
N LEU A 231 -0.07 7.66 -22.61
CA LEU A 231 1.12 7.85 -23.46
C LEU A 231 0.91 7.48 -24.95
N SER A 232 -0.30 7.09 -25.37
CA SER A 232 -0.67 6.89 -26.79
C SER A 232 -2.20 6.73 -26.91
N PRO A 233 -2.82 6.98 -28.08
CA PRO A 233 -4.16 6.47 -28.35
C PRO A 233 -4.06 4.95 -28.31
N LEU A 234 -4.39 4.37 -27.16
CA LEU A 234 -4.56 2.93 -27.06
C LEU A 234 -5.57 2.53 -28.14
N PRO A 235 -5.32 1.43 -28.88
CA PRO A 235 -6.41 0.78 -29.58
C PRO A 235 -7.58 0.65 -28.60
N GLU A 236 -8.80 1.01 -28.99
CA GLU A 236 -10.00 0.96 -28.14
C GLU A 236 -10.27 -0.44 -27.52
N LYS A 237 -9.45 -1.42 -27.89
CA LYS A 237 -9.36 -2.74 -27.32
C LYS A 237 -8.18 -2.80 -26.34
N GLU A 238 -8.54 -3.07 -25.08
CA GLU A 238 -7.70 -3.66 -24.03
C GLU A 238 -7.06 -2.71 -23.00
N VAL A 239 -7.88 -2.20 -22.07
CA VAL A 239 -7.38 -1.86 -20.72
C VAL A 239 -6.89 -3.16 -20.05
N LYS A 240 -5.59 -3.40 -19.91
CA LYS A 240 -5.01 -4.66 -19.41
C LYS A 240 -4.52 -4.54 -17.95
N ASN A 241 -5.41 -4.24 -17.02
CA ASN A 241 -5.04 -4.28 -15.60
C ASN A 241 -4.97 -5.74 -15.14
N GLN A 242 -3.90 -6.11 -14.44
CA GLN A 242 -3.66 -7.46 -13.95
C GLN A 242 -3.24 -7.40 -12.48
N PHE A 243 -3.72 -8.36 -11.70
CA PHE A 243 -3.32 -8.61 -10.33
C PHE A 243 -2.53 -9.91 -10.29
N SER A 244 -1.32 -9.87 -9.76
CA SER A 244 -0.41 -11.01 -9.67
C SER A 244 0.06 -11.18 -8.23
N VAL A 245 0.16 -12.43 -7.77
CA VAL A 245 0.74 -12.75 -6.45
C VAL A 245 1.98 -13.61 -6.67
N TYR A 246 3.08 -13.23 -6.06
CA TYR A 246 4.35 -13.94 -6.10
C TYR A 246 4.75 -14.37 -4.69
N GLY A 247 5.28 -15.58 -4.56
CA GLY A 247 5.92 -16.03 -3.33
C GLY A 247 7.31 -15.41 -3.16
N LYS A 248 7.88 -15.51 -1.94
CA LYS A 248 9.24 -15.05 -1.63
C LYS A 248 10.34 -15.59 -2.57
N ASN A 249 10.12 -16.74 -3.22
CA ASN A 249 11.04 -17.36 -4.17
C ASN A 249 10.83 -16.89 -5.63
N GLY A 250 9.96 -15.92 -5.88
CA GLY A 250 9.66 -15.40 -7.21
C GLY A 250 8.74 -16.27 -8.05
N LYS A 251 8.22 -17.38 -7.49
CA LYS A 251 7.18 -18.20 -8.14
C LYS A 251 5.86 -17.44 -8.13
N ARG A 252 5.23 -17.31 -9.30
CA ARG A 252 3.88 -16.75 -9.42
C ARG A 252 2.88 -17.77 -8.86
N LEU A 253 2.14 -17.36 -7.83
CA LEU A 253 1.11 -18.16 -7.17
C LEU A 253 -0.26 -17.89 -7.80
N LEU A 254 -0.55 -16.63 -8.07
CA LEU A 254 -1.83 -16.20 -8.61
C LEU A 254 -1.63 -15.16 -9.70
N THR A 255 -2.53 -15.19 -10.68
CA THR A 255 -2.71 -14.11 -11.64
C THR A 255 -4.18 -13.98 -11.96
N TYR A 256 -4.66 -12.76 -12.06
CA TYR A 256 -6.04 -12.44 -12.39
C TYR A 256 -6.12 -11.15 -13.23
N PRO A 257 -6.95 -11.08 -14.28
CA PRO A 257 -7.68 -12.20 -14.88
C PRO A 257 -6.72 -13.21 -15.53
N LYS A 258 -7.07 -14.51 -15.53
CA LYS A 258 -6.39 -15.56 -16.32
C LYS A 258 -6.92 -15.59 -17.74
N ASN A 259 -8.23 -15.44 -17.90
CA ASN A 259 -8.92 -15.40 -19.19
C ASN A 259 -10.06 -14.39 -19.17
N ARG A 260 -9.79 -13.22 -19.73
CA ARG A 260 -10.71 -12.08 -19.71
C ARG A 260 -12.08 -12.34 -20.36
N LYS A 261 -12.14 -13.21 -21.39
CA LYS A 261 -13.39 -13.53 -22.09
C LYS A 261 -14.33 -14.36 -21.22
N GLN A 262 -13.76 -15.24 -20.38
CA GLN A 262 -14.52 -16.10 -19.47
C GLN A 262 -14.78 -15.40 -18.12
N GLU A 263 -13.89 -14.50 -17.70
CA GLU A 263 -13.97 -13.84 -16.39
C GLU A 263 -14.72 -12.49 -16.42
N GLY A 264 -15.54 -12.27 -17.46
CA GLY A 264 -16.51 -11.16 -17.52
C GLY A 264 -15.91 -9.77 -17.73
N GLY A 265 -14.69 -9.67 -18.28
CA GLY A 265 -14.08 -8.36 -18.60
C GLY A 265 -13.72 -7.49 -17.39
N ARG A 266 -13.70 -8.05 -16.17
CA ARG A 266 -13.47 -7.31 -14.93
C ARG A 266 -12.12 -6.59 -14.91
N LEU A 267 -12.12 -5.39 -14.35
CA LEU A 267 -10.95 -4.51 -14.24
C LEU A 267 -10.61 -4.26 -12.77
N ILE A 268 -9.33 -4.36 -12.42
CA ILE A 268 -8.85 -4.00 -11.09
C ILE A 268 -8.87 -2.47 -10.94
N ALA A 269 -9.50 -1.99 -9.87
CA ALA A 269 -9.81 -0.58 -9.60
C ALA A 269 -8.89 0.08 -8.56
N GLY A 270 -7.95 -0.69 -7.98
CA GLY A 270 -6.80 -0.16 -7.25
C GLY A 270 -6.84 -0.35 -5.73
N GLU A 271 -8.01 -0.43 -5.08
CA GLU A 271 -8.03 -0.68 -3.62
C GLU A 271 -7.69 -2.14 -3.31
N PHE A 272 -6.92 -2.35 -2.23
CA PHE A 272 -6.36 -3.63 -1.86
C PHE A 272 -6.42 -3.86 -0.36
N LYS A 273 -6.64 -5.12 0.02
CA LYS A 273 -6.50 -5.64 1.38
C LYS A 273 -5.89 -7.03 1.30
N ALA A 274 -5.07 -7.39 2.28
CA ALA A 274 -4.64 -8.77 2.47
C ALA A 274 -4.75 -9.16 3.94
N SER A 275 -4.88 -10.46 4.16
CA SER A 275 -4.72 -11.04 5.49
C SER A 275 -3.25 -10.97 5.93
N PRO A 276 -2.94 -11.06 7.24
CA PRO A 276 -1.58 -10.94 7.74
C PRO A 276 -0.56 -11.86 7.05
N ASP A 277 -0.91 -13.13 6.84
CA ASP A 277 -0.05 -14.07 6.11
C ASP A 277 -0.18 -14.00 4.59
N GLY A 278 -1.08 -13.15 4.10
CA GLY A 278 -1.41 -13.02 2.70
C GLY A 278 -2.13 -14.23 2.13
N LYS A 279 -2.70 -15.11 2.97
CA LYS A 279 -3.52 -16.24 2.50
C LYS A 279 -4.72 -15.76 1.71
N TYR A 280 -5.39 -14.72 2.20
CA TYR A 280 -6.48 -14.06 1.49
C TYR A 280 -6.10 -12.66 1.03
N ALA A 281 -6.58 -12.28 -0.14
CA ALA A 281 -6.41 -10.94 -0.69
C ALA A 281 -7.75 -10.45 -1.27
N ALA A 282 -8.09 -9.18 -1.06
CA ALA A 282 -9.23 -8.54 -1.67
C ALA A 282 -8.76 -7.37 -2.52
N VAL A 283 -9.26 -7.28 -3.74
CA VAL A 283 -9.01 -6.17 -4.65
C VAL A 283 -10.34 -5.59 -5.11
N ARG A 284 -10.45 -4.27 -5.13
CA ARG A 284 -11.62 -3.61 -5.71
C ARG A 284 -11.58 -3.83 -7.21
N SER A 285 -12.72 -4.18 -7.78
CA SER A 285 -12.87 -4.44 -9.20
C SER A 285 -14.10 -3.74 -9.76
N VAL A 286 -14.07 -3.46 -11.05
CA VAL A 286 -15.20 -3.00 -11.85
C VAL A 286 -15.57 -4.12 -12.80
N ASP A 287 -16.82 -4.54 -12.76
CA ASP A 287 -17.41 -5.34 -13.84
C ASP A 287 -17.59 -4.45 -15.08
N ALA A 288 -16.88 -4.77 -16.17
CA ALA A 288 -16.93 -3.96 -17.39
C ALA A 288 -18.26 -4.08 -18.14
N GLY A 289 -18.97 -5.22 -18.00
CA GLY A 289 -20.25 -5.46 -18.65
C GLY A 289 -21.40 -4.80 -17.91
N GLN A 290 -21.41 -4.87 -16.58
CA GLN A 290 -22.49 -4.33 -15.76
C GLN A 290 -22.18 -2.96 -15.13
N ARG A 291 -20.96 -2.45 -15.30
CA ARG A 291 -20.44 -1.22 -14.65
C ARG A 291 -20.63 -1.23 -13.13
N GLN A 292 -20.52 -2.40 -12.51
CA GLN A 292 -20.68 -2.56 -11.07
C GLN A 292 -19.33 -2.58 -10.37
N LEU A 293 -19.21 -1.82 -9.28
CA LEU A 293 -18.06 -1.88 -8.38
C LEU A 293 -18.32 -2.96 -7.34
N GLY A 294 -17.33 -3.81 -7.10
CA GLY A 294 -17.37 -4.81 -6.04
C GLY A 294 -15.97 -5.25 -5.64
N TRP A 295 -15.89 -6.21 -4.71
CA TRP A 295 -14.61 -6.77 -4.28
C TRP A 295 -14.42 -8.17 -4.85
N LEU A 296 -13.28 -8.41 -5.47
CA LEU A 296 -12.79 -9.76 -5.72
C LEU A 296 -11.94 -10.18 -4.52
N VAL A 297 -12.35 -11.26 -3.87
CA VAL A 297 -11.61 -11.85 -2.75
C VAL A 297 -11.01 -13.16 -3.22
N PHE A 298 -9.72 -13.37 -2.99
CA PHE A 298 -8.94 -14.51 -3.45
C PHE A 298 -8.46 -15.33 -2.25
N ASP A 299 -8.53 -16.65 -2.38
CA ASP A 299 -7.56 -17.54 -1.74
C ASP A 299 -6.34 -17.61 -2.64
N THR A 300 -5.23 -17.09 -2.14
CA THR A 300 -4.00 -16.91 -2.93
C THR A 300 -3.21 -18.20 -3.11
N ASP A 301 -3.47 -19.23 -2.30
CA ASP A 301 -2.78 -20.52 -2.38
C ASP A 301 -3.51 -21.47 -3.33
N SER A 302 -4.85 -21.50 -3.28
CA SER A 302 -5.65 -22.31 -4.22
C SER A 302 -5.91 -21.60 -5.55
N GLY A 303 -5.85 -20.27 -5.58
CA GLY A 303 -6.25 -19.46 -6.73
C GLY A 303 -7.77 -19.34 -6.90
N SER A 304 -8.56 -19.85 -5.95
CA SER A 304 -10.00 -19.63 -5.90
C SER A 304 -10.30 -18.16 -5.63
N PHE A 305 -11.39 -17.66 -6.21
CA PHE A 305 -11.81 -16.29 -5.97
C PHE A 305 -13.33 -16.16 -5.96
N TRP A 306 -13.79 -15.09 -5.32
CA TRP A 306 -15.19 -14.80 -5.06
C TRP A 306 -15.45 -13.33 -5.35
N PHE A 307 -16.64 -13.02 -5.83
CA PHE A 307 -17.06 -11.65 -6.06
C PHE A 307 -18.12 -11.27 -5.02
N LEU A 308 -17.83 -10.24 -4.24
CA LEU A 308 -18.79 -9.64 -3.33
C LEU A 308 -19.60 -8.61 -4.14
N GLU A 309 -20.80 -9.02 -4.56
CA GLU A 309 -21.69 -8.30 -5.49
C GLU A 309 -22.33 -7.03 -4.91
N ASP A 310 -22.27 -6.83 -3.59
CA ASP A 310 -22.90 -5.70 -2.93
C ASP A 310 -22.04 -4.43 -3.09
N LYS A 311 -22.57 -3.47 -3.84
CA LYS A 311 -21.90 -2.23 -4.28
C LYS A 311 -21.49 -1.34 -3.11
N GLU A 312 -22.24 -1.41 -2.02
CA GLU A 312 -22.00 -0.59 -0.83
C GLU A 312 -21.00 -1.23 0.12
N LEU A 313 -20.68 -2.52 -0.04
CA LEU A 313 -19.74 -3.18 0.84
C LEU A 313 -18.30 -2.75 0.60
N VAL A 314 -17.62 -2.46 1.70
CA VAL A 314 -16.20 -2.20 1.81
C VAL A 314 -15.58 -3.36 2.60
N VAL A 315 -14.42 -3.85 2.15
CA VAL A 315 -13.65 -4.83 2.93
C VAL A 315 -12.83 -4.06 3.95
N ASP A 316 -13.21 -4.23 5.22
CA ASP A 316 -12.52 -3.60 6.35
C ASP A 316 -11.22 -4.35 6.69
N GLY A 317 -11.28 -5.69 6.65
CA GLY A 317 -10.17 -6.55 7.02
C GLY A 317 -10.37 -8.00 6.62
N LEU A 318 -9.24 -8.68 6.50
CA LEU A 318 -9.15 -10.11 6.19
C LEU A 318 -8.30 -10.80 7.25
N SER A 319 -8.67 -12.02 7.60
CA SER A 319 -7.90 -12.88 8.51
C SER A 319 -7.46 -14.16 7.81
N ASP A 320 -6.37 -14.77 8.28
CA ASP A 320 -5.84 -16.00 7.70
C ASP A 320 -6.72 -17.24 7.99
N SER A 321 -7.64 -17.14 8.94
CA SER A 321 -8.66 -18.16 9.18
C SER A 321 -9.81 -18.12 8.16
N GLY A 322 -9.84 -17.13 7.27
CA GLY A 322 -10.89 -16.98 6.24
C GLY A 322 -12.07 -16.12 6.68
N SER A 323 -11.97 -15.39 7.80
CA SER A 323 -12.97 -14.36 8.13
C SER A 323 -12.67 -13.06 7.37
N CYS A 324 -13.69 -12.55 6.68
CA CYS A 324 -13.70 -11.29 5.94
C CYS A 324 -14.68 -10.33 6.60
N ARG A 325 -14.16 -9.26 7.21
CA ARG A 325 -15.00 -8.21 7.80
C ARG A 325 -15.36 -7.21 6.72
N VAL A 326 -16.65 -6.95 6.57
CA VAL A 326 -17.18 -5.98 5.63
C VAL A 326 -18.12 -5.02 6.32
N SER A 327 -18.16 -3.78 5.85
CA SER A 327 -19.08 -2.74 6.30
C SER A 327 -19.74 -2.08 5.09
N LEU A 328 -20.87 -1.41 5.29
CA LEU A 328 -21.39 -0.50 4.27
C LEU A 328 -20.47 0.71 4.18
N ALA A 329 -20.37 1.32 3.00
CA ALA A 329 -19.57 2.53 2.77
C ALA A 329 -20.02 3.72 3.65
N SER A 330 -21.25 3.68 4.17
CA SER A 330 -21.80 4.61 5.16
C SER A 330 -21.25 4.42 6.58
N GLY A 331 -20.51 3.34 6.84
CA GLY A 331 -19.97 2.95 8.14
C GLY A 331 -20.94 2.18 9.04
N ALA A 332 -22.20 2.00 8.63
CA ALA A 332 -23.19 1.22 9.37
C ALA A 332 -23.10 -0.28 9.02
N GLY A 333 -23.51 -1.15 9.96
CA GLY A 333 -23.81 -2.56 9.68
C GLY A 333 -22.61 -3.44 9.34
N ALA A 334 -21.52 -3.36 10.11
CA ALA A 334 -20.38 -4.27 9.93
C ALA A 334 -20.80 -5.73 10.17
N ARG A 335 -20.43 -6.62 9.26
CA ARG A 335 -20.65 -8.07 9.37
C ARG A 335 -19.40 -8.84 8.99
N THR A 336 -19.36 -10.10 9.41
CA THR A 336 -18.27 -11.02 9.09
C THR A 336 -18.78 -12.08 8.13
N ILE A 337 -18.06 -12.28 7.03
CA ILE A 337 -18.27 -13.33 6.03
C ILE A 337 -17.20 -14.40 6.27
N ASP A 338 -17.62 -15.65 6.47
CA ASP A 338 -16.70 -16.79 6.56
C ASP A 338 -16.41 -17.32 5.14
N LEU A 339 -15.25 -16.97 4.59
CA LEU A 339 -14.78 -17.37 3.26
C LEU A 339 -14.55 -18.89 3.17
N GLY A 340 -14.26 -19.58 4.28
CA GLY A 340 -13.99 -21.02 4.30
C GLY A 340 -15.25 -21.88 4.27
N LYS A 341 -16.41 -21.32 4.64
CA LYS A 341 -17.69 -22.03 4.69
C LYS A 341 -18.65 -21.68 3.56
N GLN A 342 -18.40 -20.60 2.83
CA GLN A 342 -19.28 -20.22 1.74
C GLN A 342 -18.86 -20.87 0.43
N ALA A 343 -19.72 -21.78 -0.05
CA ALA A 343 -19.73 -22.22 -1.44
C ALA A 343 -20.23 -21.06 -2.32
N PHE A 344 -19.42 -20.03 -2.48
CA PHE A 344 -19.70 -18.98 -3.43
C PHE A 344 -19.58 -19.55 -4.84
N LEU A 345 -20.66 -19.41 -5.59
CA LEU A 345 -20.81 -20.00 -6.91
C LEU A 345 -19.60 -19.63 -7.79
N PRO A 346 -18.95 -20.60 -8.46
CA PRO A 346 -18.08 -20.25 -9.57
C PRO A 346 -18.91 -19.41 -10.54
N LEU A 347 -18.35 -18.30 -10.99
CA LEU A 347 -18.93 -17.52 -12.07
C LEU A 347 -19.15 -18.45 -13.25
N LYS A 348 -20.42 -18.67 -13.60
CA LYS A 348 -20.81 -19.41 -14.79
C LYS A 348 -20.66 -18.55 -16.03
#